data_AF-A0A2V7NGT4-F1
#
_entry.id   AF-A0A2V7NGT4-F1
#
_cell.length_a   1.000
_cell.length_b   1.000
_cell.length_c   1.000
_cell.angle_alpha   90.00
_cell.angle_beta   90.00
_cell.angle_gamma   90.00
#
_symmetry.space_group_name_H-M   'P 1'
#
loop_
_entity.id
_entity.type
_entity.pdbx_description
1 polymer ?
#
loop_
_entity_poly.entity_id
_entity_poly.type
_entity_poly.pdbx_seq_one_letter_code
_entity_poly.pdbx_strand_id
1 'polypeptide(L)'
;MVACAMTHVFTEARTYSLELRVENVRPRDFDDTNNSVSASITAVAPSGFSTYAFQAWAVTDSAWWHAVSTLTTWDGTVETWDQIYTLQGPSQFASLNGLIPRMLDYTAPISLRGEMSTNGATVNTVDDTYPSLPWVDWQQGYCDYRYNFDTKGVTYVCVYTEGRLAGYTYVQYDWSGADIHYTSNSYVYYWDPTGQLQQRWYSEDYMDSAPMVTLGPDFSGRLSVQGAGDAQPTTAQATVQFEPVDLRFDYVDPACSTTPASPGCFELHAHTAGVMGYVSYGEWPPYTP
;
A
#
# COMPACT_ATOMS: atom_id res chain seq x y z
N MET A 1 -4.69 29.26 -32.64
CA MET A 1 -5.16 28.79 -31.33
C MET A 1 -3.99 28.91 -30.38
N VAL A 2 -4.08 29.77 -29.37
CA VAL A 2 -3.02 29.95 -28.35
C VAL A 2 -3.54 29.27 -27.09
N ALA A 3 -2.81 28.29 -26.58
CA ALA A 3 -3.11 27.64 -25.31
C ALA A 3 -2.08 28.12 -24.28
N CYS A 4 -2.55 28.68 -23.17
CA CYS A 4 -1.72 29.05 -22.04
C CYS A 4 -2.04 28.10 -20.89
N ALA A 5 -1.01 27.45 -20.34
CA ALA A 5 -1.13 26.72 -19.08
C ALA A 5 -0.71 27.64 -17.93
N MET A 6 -1.51 27.68 -16.87
CA MET A 6 -1.20 28.43 -15.65
C MET A 6 -1.30 27.48 -14.46
N THR A 7 -0.35 27.60 -13.53
CA THR A 7 -0.35 26.84 -12.27
C THR A 7 -0.55 27.82 -11.11
N HIS A 8 -1.56 27.57 -10.28
CA HIS A 8 -1.80 28.29 -9.03
C HIS A 8 -1.90 27.29 -7.88
N VAL A 9 -1.18 27.54 -6.79
CA VAL A 9 -1.18 26.68 -5.61
C VAL A 9 -2.02 27.35 -4.53
N PHE A 10 -3.10 26.68 -4.12
CA PHE A 10 -3.90 27.12 -2.98
C PHE A 10 -3.25 26.66 -1.69
N THR A 11 -2.97 27.60 -0.78
CA THR A 11 -2.30 27.32 0.51
C THR A 11 -3.27 27.02 1.66
N GLU A 12 -4.58 27.18 1.43
CA GLU A 12 -5.62 27.01 2.45
C GLU A 12 -6.76 26.16 1.91
N ALA A 13 -7.37 25.32 2.75
CA ALA A 13 -8.53 24.50 2.38
C ALA A 13 -9.83 25.31 2.45
N ARG A 14 -10.40 25.62 1.28
CA ARG A 14 -11.69 26.32 1.12
C ARG A 14 -12.22 26.13 -0.29
N THR A 15 -13.48 26.49 -0.52
CA THR A 15 -14.02 26.59 -1.88
C THR A 15 -13.44 27.83 -2.55
N TYR A 16 -12.74 27.62 -3.67
CA TYR A 16 -12.24 28.71 -4.49
C TYR A 16 -13.11 28.87 -5.73
N SER A 17 -13.46 30.12 -6.03
CA SER A 17 -13.92 30.50 -7.36
C SER A 17 -12.72 31.09 -8.09
N LEU A 18 -12.24 30.41 -9.13
CA LEU A 18 -11.21 30.95 -10.01
C LEU A 18 -11.89 31.70 -11.14
N GLU A 19 -11.57 32.99 -11.28
CA GLU A 19 -11.96 33.77 -12.43
C GLU A 19 -10.70 34.11 -13.24
N LEU A 20 -10.60 33.53 -14.44
CA LEU A 20 -9.54 33.85 -15.39
C LEU A 20 -10.07 34.94 -16.33
N ARG A 21 -9.40 36.10 -16.34
CA ARG A 21 -9.69 37.20 -17.26
C ARG A 21 -8.49 37.44 -18.15
N VAL A 22 -8.73 37.55 -19.46
CA VAL A 22 -7.69 37.95 -20.41
C VAL A 22 -7.77 39.47 -20.60
N GLU A 23 -6.74 40.18 -20.18
CA GLU A 23 -6.64 41.64 -20.35
C GLU A 23 -5.84 42.00 -21.61
N ASN A 24 -6.10 43.18 -22.19
CA ASN A 24 -5.38 43.74 -23.34
C ASN A 24 -5.49 42.96 -24.67
N VAL A 25 -6.58 42.24 -24.90
CA VAL A 25 -6.90 41.66 -26.21
C VAL A 25 -7.31 42.77 -27.18
N ARG A 26 -6.82 42.72 -28.43
CA ARG A 26 -7.25 43.67 -29.46
C ARG A 26 -8.75 43.49 -29.73
N PRO A 27 -9.54 44.57 -29.94
CA PRO A 27 -11.00 44.47 -30.04
C PRO A 27 -11.52 43.49 -31.11
N ARG A 28 -10.77 43.26 -32.19
CA ARG A 28 -11.13 42.32 -33.27
C ARG A 28 -10.89 40.84 -32.93
N ASP A 29 -10.05 40.59 -31.94
CA ASP A 29 -9.63 39.26 -31.48
C ASP A 29 -10.37 38.90 -30.18
N PHE A 30 -11.30 39.76 -29.73
CA PHE A 30 -12.10 39.63 -28.52
C PHE A 30 -13.38 38.85 -28.84
N ASP A 31 -13.49 37.66 -28.26
CA ASP A 31 -14.66 36.79 -28.34
C ASP A 31 -15.18 36.55 -26.93
N ASP A 32 -16.34 37.15 -26.61
CA ASP A 32 -17.00 37.05 -25.31
C ASP A 32 -17.32 35.61 -24.91
N THR A 33 -17.45 34.69 -25.87
CA THR A 33 -17.75 33.28 -25.58
C THR A 33 -16.56 32.52 -25.00
N ASN A 34 -15.34 33.08 -25.09
CA ASN A 34 -14.10 32.45 -24.60
C ASN A 34 -13.62 33.01 -23.24
N ASN A 35 -14.32 34.00 -22.66
CA ASN A 35 -13.76 34.84 -21.60
C ASN A 35 -14.24 34.56 -20.17
N SER A 36 -14.99 33.48 -19.96
CA SER A 36 -15.29 33.03 -18.60
C SER A 36 -15.45 31.53 -18.55
N VAL A 37 -14.38 30.84 -18.16
CA VAL A 37 -14.52 29.49 -17.62
C VAL A 37 -14.63 29.65 -16.12
N SER A 38 -15.85 29.53 -15.60
CA SER A 38 -16.07 29.41 -14.16
C SER A 38 -16.00 27.93 -13.81
N ALA A 39 -14.93 27.53 -13.14
CA ALA A 39 -14.79 26.20 -12.55
C ALA A 39 -14.69 26.36 -11.02
N SER A 40 -15.50 25.59 -10.30
CA SER A 40 -15.32 25.41 -8.86
C SER A 40 -14.32 24.27 -8.65
N ILE A 41 -13.22 24.55 -7.96
CA ILE A 41 -12.27 23.52 -7.53
C ILE A 41 -12.36 23.44 -6.02
N THR A 42 -12.68 22.26 -5.51
CA THR A 42 -12.66 21.98 -4.06
C THR A 42 -11.26 21.51 -3.70
N ALA A 43 -10.45 22.39 -3.10
CA ALA A 43 -9.20 22.00 -2.45
C ALA A 43 -9.52 21.53 -1.02
N VAL A 44 -9.48 20.22 -0.78
CA VAL A 44 -9.73 19.62 0.54
C VAL A 44 -8.41 19.44 1.28
N ALA A 45 -8.27 20.07 2.45
CA ALA A 45 -7.47 19.51 3.54
C ALA A 45 -7.88 20.13 4.90
N PRO A 46 -8.61 19.37 5.73
CA PRO A 46 -8.55 19.58 7.17
C PRO A 46 -8.38 18.27 7.93
N SER A 47 -7.85 17.22 7.31
CA SER A 47 -7.63 15.94 7.99
C SER A 47 -6.56 16.02 9.07
N GLY A 48 -5.74 17.08 9.06
CA GLY A 48 -4.49 17.20 9.81
C GLY A 48 -3.39 16.28 9.28
N PHE A 49 -3.64 15.61 8.16
CA PHE A 49 -2.64 14.90 7.37
C PHE A 49 -2.05 15.83 6.30
N SER A 50 -0.73 15.83 6.18
CA SER A 50 0.01 16.46 5.08
C SER A 50 -0.13 15.67 3.78
N THR A 51 -0.20 14.35 3.90
CA THR A 51 -0.35 13.42 2.78
C THR A 51 -1.24 12.26 3.23
N TYR A 52 -2.03 11.69 2.31
CA TYR A 52 -2.66 10.39 2.52
C TYR A 52 -2.89 9.69 1.18
N ALA A 53 -2.90 8.37 1.20
CA ALA A 53 -3.24 7.56 0.04
C ALA A 53 -4.23 6.47 0.46
N PHE A 54 -5.21 6.23 -0.40
CA PHE A 54 -6.16 5.16 -0.24
C PHE A 54 -6.18 4.30 -1.49
N GLN A 55 -6.05 3.00 -1.29
CA GLN A 55 -6.17 2.01 -2.34
C GLN A 55 -7.09 0.89 -1.90
N ALA A 56 -7.87 0.37 -2.84
CA ALA A 56 -8.71 -0.80 -2.64
C ALA A 56 -8.64 -1.70 -3.86
N TRP A 57 -8.66 -3.00 -3.62
CA TRP A 57 -8.50 -4.05 -4.61
C TRP A 57 -9.57 -5.12 -4.36
N ALA A 58 -10.11 -5.63 -5.46
CA ALA A 58 -10.89 -6.85 -5.47
C ALA A 58 -10.58 -7.61 -6.75
N VAL A 59 -9.70 -8.58 -6.63
CA VAL A 59 -9.03 -9.20 -7.75
C VAL A 59 -9.04 -10.71 -7.59
N THR A 60 -8.74 -11.38 -8.69
CA THR A 60 -8.26 -12.76 -8.69
C THR A 60 -6.77 -12.68 -8.96
N ASP A 61 -6.00 -13.18 -8.02
CA ASP A 61 -4.57 -13.34 -8.17
C ASP A 61 -4.30 -14.76 -8.64
N SER A 62 -3.45 -14.86 -9.66
CA SER A 62 -2.84 -16.11 -10.05
C SER A 62 -1.37 -15.85 -10.29
N ALA A 63 -0.51 -16.50 -9.52
CA ALA A 63 0.92 -16.34 -9.68
C ALA A 63 1.62 -17.68 -9.50
N TRP A 64 2.74 -17.81 -10.19
CA TRP A 64 3.67 -18.88 -10.05
C TRP A 64 5.07 -18.28 -10.08
N TRP A 65 5.90 -18.62 -9.11
CA TRP A 65 7.30 -18.25 -9.15
C TRP A 65 8.18 -19.42 -8.74
N HIS A 66 9.34 -19.46 -9.37
CA HIS A 66 10.37 -20.47 -9.16
C HIS A 66 11.67 -19.77 -8.83
N ALA A 67 12.29 -20.17 -7.72
CA ALA A 67 13.56 -19.61 -7.30
C ALA A 67 14.50 -20.73 -6.89
N VAL A 68 15.77 -20.61 -7.29
CA VAL A 68 16.80 -21.56 -6.93
C VAL A 68 17.92 -20.85 -6.20
N SER A 69 18.25 -21.31 -4.99
CA SER A 69 19.29 -20.73 -4.15
C SER A 69 20.26 -21.78 -3.65
N THR A 70 21.47 -21.35 -3.29
CA THR A 70 22.45 -22.20 -2.60
C THR A 70 22.69 -21.66 -1.21
N LEU A 71 22.67 -22.54 -0.22
CA LEU A 71 23.04 -22.23 1.16
C LEU A 71 24.09 -23.20 1.67
N THR A 72 24.93 -22.73 2.58
CA THR A 72 25.89 -23.58 3.32
C THR A 72 25.39 -23.72 4.74
N THR A 73 25.10 -24.94 5.16
CA THR A 73 24.65 -25.27 6.53
C THR A 73 25.81 -25.14 7.52
N TRP A 74 25.48 -25.13 8.82
CA TRP A 74 26.50 -25.01 9.89
C TRP A 74 27.51 -26.16 9.94
N ASP A 75 27.16 -27.34 9.43
CA ASP A 75 28.08 -28.48 9.32
C ASP A 75 28.94 -28.46 8.05
N GLY A 76 28.82 -27.40 7.23
CA GLY A 76 29.60 -27.20 6.01
C GLY A 76 28.99 -27.86 4.77
N THR A 77 27.82 -28.49 4.87
CA THR A 77 27.11 -29.05 3.71
C THR A 77 26.62 -27.93 2.82
N VAL A 78 26.83 -28.07 1.50
CA VAL A 78 26.29 -27.14 0.50
C VAL A 78 24.98 -27.73 -0.02
N GLU A 79 23.90 -26.99 0.17
CA GLU A 79 22.55 -27.34 -0.25
C GLU A 79 22.08 -26.41 -1.38
N THR A 80 21.46 -26.99 -2.41
CA THR A 80 20.71 -26.24 -3.42
C THR A 80 19.23 -26.40 -3.16
N TRP A 81 18.55 -25.27 -2.96
CA TRP A 81 17.13 -25.17 -2.68
C TRP A 81 16.40 -24.74 -3.94
N ASP A 82 15.50 -25.60 -4.40
CA ASP A 82 14.69 -25.43 -5.60
C ASP A 82 13.23 -25.30 -5.16
N GLN A 83 12.71 -24.08 -5.23
CA GLN A 83 11.47 -23.69 -4.58
C GLN A 83 10.47 -23.19 -5.61
N ILE A 84 9.34 -23.88 -5.67
CA ILE A 84 8.23 -23.58 -6.57
C ILE A 84 7.04 -23.14 -5.74
N TYR A 85 6.53 -21.96 -6.06
CA TYR A 85 5.41 -21.35 -5.38
C TYR A 85 4.29 -21.11 -6.36
N THR A 86 3.07 -21.43 -5.95
CA THR A 86 1.83 -21.14 -6.68
C THR A 86 0.88 -20.40 -5.76
N LEU A 87 0.17 -19.45 -6.33
CA LEU A 87 -0.85 -18.64 -5.68
C LEU A 87 -2.04 -18.59 -6.64
N GLN A 88 -3.24 -18.91 -6.18
CA GLN A 88 -4.44 -18.77 -6.99
C GLN A 88 -5.65 -18.51 -6.12
N GLY A 89 -6.42 -17.47 -6.43
CA GLY A 89 -7.72 -17.26 -5.81
C GLY A 89 -8.13 -15.79 -5.77
N PRO A 90 -9.38 -15.53 -5.38
CA PRO A 90 -9.84 -14.17 -5.17
C PRO A 90 -9.23 -13.55 -3.90
N SER A 91 -8.90 -12.27 -3.99
CA SER A 91 -8.38 -11.46 -2.90
C SER A 91 -9.05 -10.08 -2.89
N GLN A 92 -9.20 -9.53 -1.69
CA GLN A 92 -9.65 -8.18 -1.40
C GLN A 92 -8.67 -7.55 -0.44
N PHE A 93 -8.27 -6.34 -0.74
CA PHE A 93 -7.35 -5.59 0.09
C PHE A 93 -7.69 -4.11 0.03
N ALA A 94 -7.59 -3.42 1.17
CA ALA A 94 -7.60 -1.97 1.17
C ALA A 94 -6.56 -1.44 2.15
N SER A 95 -5.88 -0.36 1.77
CA SER A 95 -4.91 0.33 2.61
C SER A 95 -5.20 1.82 2.59
N LEU A 96 -5.41 2.38 3.77
CA LEU A 96 -5.42 3.82 4.00
C LEU A 96 -4.19 4.18 4.83
N ASN A 97 -3.30 4.98 4.27
CA ASN A 97 -2.13 5.48 4.96
C ASN A 97 -2.01 7.00 4.86
N GLY A 98 -1.19 7.59 5.72
CA GLY A 98 -0.85 9.00 5.59
C GLY A 98 0.14 9.53 6.61
N LEU A 99 0.60 10.75 6.36
CA LEU A 99 1.58 11.47 7.16
C LEU A 99 0.96 12.67 7.85
N ILE A 100 1.09 12.74 9.17
CA ILE A 100 0.71 13.87 10.01
C ILE A 100 1.96 14.75 10.20
N PRO A 101 1.92 16.08 9.90
CA PRO A 101 3.08 16.97 9.98
C PRO A 101 3.36 17.45 11.41
N ARG A 102 3.38 16.50 12.36
CA ARG A 102 3.86 16.68 13.74
C ARG A 102 4.22 15.32 14.35
N MET A 103 5.11 15.34 15.33
CA MET A 103 5.43 14.16 16.14
C MET A 103 4.39 14.01 17.24
N LEU A 104 3.79 12.83 17.32
CA LEU A 104 3.11 12.41 18.54
C LEU A 104 4.15 12.01 19.60
N ASP A 105 3.77 12.06 20.87
CA ASP A 105 4.61 11.54 21.94
C ASP A 105 4.63 9.99 21.85
N TYR A 106 5.71 9.45 21.30
CA TYR A 106 5.91 8.00 21.12
C TYR A 106 6.11 7.24 22.44
N THR A 107 6.29 7.96 23.56
CA THR A 107 6.40 7.38 24.90
C THR A 107 5.06 7.33 25.65
N ALA A 108 4.04 8.00 25.12
CA ALA A 108 2.70 8.04 25.68
C ALA A 108 1.69 7.28 24.79
N PRO A 109 0.48 6.99 25.31
CA PRO A 109 -0.52 6.29 24.53
C PRO A 109 -0.95 7.03 23.25
N ILE A 110 -1.02 6.28 22.14
CA ILE A 110 -1.55 6.74 20.85
C ILE A 110 -2.73 5.84 20.49
N SER A 111 -3.89 6.45 20.27
CA SER A 111 -5.09 5.75 19.80
C SER A 111 -5.21 5.86 18.29
N LEU A 112 -5.55 4.76 17.61
CA LEU A 112 -5.78 4.69 16.18
C LEU A 112 -7.09 3.96 15.91
N ARG A 113 -7.96 4.58 15.12
CA ARG A 113 -9.23 4.02 14.68
C ARG A 113 -9.27 3.96 13.17
N GLY A 114 -9.53 2.77 12.66
CA GLY A 114 -9.70 2.51 11.24
C GLY A 114 -11.13 2.06 10.97
N GLU A 115 -11.70 2.51 9.86
CA GLU A 115 -13.00 2.05 9.37
C GLU A 115 -12.93 1.89 7.84
N MET A 116 -13.37 0.73 7.36
CA MET A 116 -13.60 0.46 5.95
C MET A 116 -15.09 0.32 5.69
N SER A 117 -15.58 0.86 4.59
CA SER A 117 -17.01 0.80 4.22
C SER A 117 -17.23 0.74 2.72
N THR A 118 -18.37 0.19 2.32
CA THR A 118 -18.82 0.11 0.93
C THR A 118 -20.35 0.12 0.90
N ASN A 119 -20.97 0.72 -0.12
CA ASN A 119 -22.43 0.87 -0.20
C ASN A 119 -23.06 1.52 1.06
N GLY A 120 -22.32 2.39 1.75
CA GLY A 120 -22.75 3.00 3.01
C GLY A 120 -22.79 2.06 4.22
N ALA A 121 -22.28 0.83 4.10
CA ALA A 121 -22.16 -0.13 5.18
C ALA A 121 -20.69 -0.31 5.60
N THR A 122 -20.44 -0.29 6.90
CA THR A 122 -19.12 -0.58 7.48
C THR A 122 -18.82 -2.07 7.36
N VAL A 123 -17.67 -2.40 6.74
CA VAL A 123 -17.21 -3.79 6.54
C VAL A 123 -16.17 -4.21 7.58
N ASN A 124 -15.40 -3.26 8.09
CA ASN A 124 -14.35 -3.53 9.05
C ASN A 124 -14.07 -2.29 9.90
N THR A 125 -13.77 -2.52 11.18
CA THR A 125 -13.35 -1.46 12.10
C THR A 125 -12.25 -1.98 13.00
N VAL A 126 -11.32 -1.10 13.33
CA VAL A 126 -10.30 -1.34 14.36
C VAL A 126 -10.26 -0.14 15.30
N ASP A 127 -10.04 -0.40 16.59
CA ASP A 127 -9.83 0.62 17.62
C ASP A 127 -8.66 0.15 18.49
N ASP A 128 -7.48 0.68 18.19
CA ASP A 128 -6.22 0.30 18.81
C ASP A 128 -5.70 1.42 19.71
N THR A 129 -5.02 1.03 20.79
CA THR A 129 -4.28 1.96 21.65
C THR A 129 -2.89 1.42 21.91
N TYR A 130 -1.90 2.07 21.31
CA TYR A 130 -0.48 1.79 21.47
C TYR A 130 0.02 2.45 22.76
N PRO A 131 0.57 1.72 23.75
CA PRO A 131 1.01 2.30 25.02
C PRO A 131 2.31 3.12 24.87
N SER A 132 3.30 2.57 24.19
CA SER A 132 4.53 3.23 23.71
C SER A 132 5.02 2.50 22.46
N LEU A 133 5.78 3.18 21.60
CA LEU A 133 6.28 2.59 20.36
C LEU A 133 7.66 1.94 20.61
N PRO A 134 7.77 0.60 20.60
CA PRO A 134 8.95 -0.09 21.14
C PRO A 134 10.09 -0.28 20.14
N TRP A 135 9.81 -0.18 18.84
CA TRP A 135 10.75 -0.54 17.78
C TRP A 135 11.29 0.70 17.07
N VAL A 136 12.59 0.70 16.75
CA VAL A 136 13.21 1.74 15.91
C VAL A 136 13.37 1.20 14.50
N ASP A 137 12.69 1.84 13.55
CA ASP A 137 12.76 1.53 12.12
C ASP A 137 14.08 2.02 11.48
N TRP A 138 14.43 1.50 10.29
CA TRP A 138 15.61 1.89 9.52
C TRP A 138 15.63 3.39 9.14
N GLN A 139 14.46 4.04 9.12
CA GLN A 139 14.34 5.50 8.97
C GLN A 139 14.47 6.27 10.30
N GLN A 140 14.92 5.61 11.38
CA GLN A 140 15.11 6.20 12.71
C GLN A 140 13.81 6.78 13.31
N GLY A 141 12.68 6.12 13.05
CA GLY A 141 11.40 6.40 13.70
C GLY A 141 11.07 5.35 14.75
N TYR A 142 10.36 5.75 15.80
CA TYR A 142 9.79 4.81 16.77
C TYR A 142 8.44 4.33 16.25
N CYS A 143 8.30 3.03 16.01
CA CYS A 143 7.09 2.48 15.40
C CYS A 143 6.57 1.25 16.17
N ASP A 144 5.31 0.91 15.88
CA ASP A 144 4.66 -0.32 16.29
C ASP A 144 3.58 -0.70 15.27
N TYR A 145 3.25 -1.99 15.19
CA TYR A 145 2.12 -2.49 14.39
C TYR A 145 1.29 -3.47 15.20
N ARG A 146 0.00 -3.58 14.85
CA ARG A 146 -0.89 -4.57 15.43
C ARG A 146 -1.62 -5.30 14.33
N TYR A 147 -1.67 -6.62 14.49
CA TYR A 147 -2.52 -7.49 13.69
C TYR A 147 -3.72 -7.89 14.52
N ASN A 148 -4.92 -7.56 14.06
CA ASN A 148 -6.16 -7.95 14.70
C ASN A 148 -6.70 -9.22 14.00
N PHE A 149 -6.63 -10.36 14.70
CA PHE A 149 -7.04 -11.65 14.14
C PHE A 149 -8.53 -11.73 13.79
N ASP A 150 -9.38 -11.04 14.53
CA ASP A 150 -10.84 -11.07 14.34
C ASP A 150 -11.24 -10.25 13.11
N THR A 151 -10.60 -9.10 12.93
CA THR A 151 -10.93 -8.18 11.83
C THR A 151 -10.03 -8.36 10.62
N LYS A 152 -8.95 -9.16 10.73
CA LYS A 152 -7.89 -9.32 9.71
C LYS A 152 -7.29 -7.98 9.28
N GLY A 153 -7.35 -7.00 10.18
CA GLY A 153 -6.83 -5.66 9.98
C GLY A 153 -5.42 -5.53 10.55
N VAL A 154 -4.58 -4.75 9.86
CA VAL A 154 -3.28 -4.32 10.36
C VAL A 154 -3.29 -2.83 10.58
N THR A 155 -2.86 -2.39 11.73
CA THR A 155 -2.66 -0.98 12.04
C THR A 155 -1.18 -0.74 12.31
N TYR A 156 -0.66 0.38 11.82
CA TYR A 156 0.74 0.75 11.99
C TYR A 156 0.87 2.22 12.33
N VAL A 157 1.75 2.54 13.27
CA VAL A 157 2.09 3.90 13.68
C VAL A 157 3.60 4.01 13.73
N CYS A 158 4.15 5.05 13.14
CA CYS A 158 5.55 5.42 13.31
C CYS A 158 5.73 6.93 13.55
N VAL A 159 6.52 7.29 14.56
CA VAL A 159 6.91 8.67 14.86
C VAL A 159 8.37 8.87 14.49
N TYR A 160 8.63 9.70 13.49
CA TYR A 160 9.99 9.95 12.99
C TYR A 160 10.66 11.10 13.75
N THR A 161 11.76 10.79 14.42
CA THR A 161 12.53 11.76 15.23
C THR A 161 13.77 12.28 14.52
N GLU A 162 14.28 11.55 13.53
CA GLU A 162 15.48 11.88 12.75
C GLU A 162 15.25 11.68 11.24
N GLY A 163 16.25 12.05 10.43
CA GLY A 163 16.22 11.87 8.98
C GLY A 163 15.25 12.82 8.24
N ARG A 164 14.88 12.44 7.02
CA ARG A 164 14.07 13.27 6.11
C ARG A 164 12.64 13.50 6.63
N LEU A 165 12.09 12.55 7.36
CA LEU A 165 10.73 12.61 7.90
C LEU A 165 10.71 13.08 9.36
N ALA A 166 11.83 13.55 9.91
CA ALA A 166 11.87 14.11 11.26
C ALA A 166 10.76 15.14 11.45
N GLY A 167 10.00 15.02 12.52
CA GLY A 167 8.87 15.91 12.77
C GLY A 167 7.51 15.33 12.32
N TYR A 168 7.46 14.18 11.65
CA TYR A 168 6.22 13.58 11.15
C TYR A 168 5.82 12.33 11.92
N THR A 169 4.52 12.02 11.86
CA THR A 169 3.96 10.73 12.29
C THR A 169 3.31 10.06 11.08
N TYR A 170 3.75 8.86 10.74
CA TYR A 170 3.09 8.01 9.75
C TYR A 170 2.10 7.07 10.43
N VAL A 171 0.96 6.88 9.78
CA VAL A 171 -0.04 5.92 10.20
C VAL A 171 -0.62 5.18 9.01
N GLN A 172 -1.04 3.95 9.24
CA GLN A 172 -1.61 3.09 8.22
C GLN A 172 -2.63 2.15 8.84
N TYR A 173 -3.67 1.88 8.08
CA TYR A 173 -4.64 0.84 8.35
C TYR A 173 -4.88 0.04 7.08
N ASP A 174 -4.56 -1.25 7.17
CA ASP A 174 -4.81 -2.24 6.14
C ASP A 174 -5.94 -3.17 6.55
N TRP A 175 -6.77 -3.53 5.59
CA TRP A 175 -7.78 -4.56 5.70
C TRP A 175 -7.60 -5.55 4.56
N SER A 176 -7.78 -6.83 4.85
CA SER A 176 -7.71 -7.89 3.85
C SER A 176 -8.82 -8.92 4.05
N GLY A 177 -9.31 -9.46 2.95
CA GLY A 177 -10.17 -10.65 2.89
C GLY A 177 -9.76 -11.45 1.67
N ALA A 178 -9.55 -12.75 1.79
CA ALA A 178 -8.93 -13.54 0.74
C ALA A 178 -9.41 -14.98 0.78
N ASP A 179 -9.61 -15.61 -0.35
CA ASP A 179 -9.78 -17.06 -0.44
C ASP A 179 -8.73 -17.59 -1.40
N ILE A 180 -7.47 -17.53 -0.95
CA ILE A 180 -6.33 -17.83 -1.80
C ILE A 180 -5.81 -19.22 -1.48
N HIS A 181 -5.65 -19.99 -2.55
CA HIS A 181 -4.88 -21.22 -2.53
C HIS A 181 -3.42 -20.88 -2.78
N TYR A 182 -2.61 -21.02 -1.74
CA TYR A 182 -1.15 -20.98 -1.85
C TYR A 182 -0.61 -22.40 -1.72
N THR A 183 0.34 -22.74 -2.57
CA THR A 183 1.09 -24.00 -2.49
C THR A 183 2.56 -23.72 -2.74
N SER A 184 3.41 -24.14 -1.79
CA SER A 184 4.86 -24.08 -1.86
C SER A 184 5.43 -25.51 -1.91
N ASN A 185 6.22 -25.83 -2.92
CA ASN A 185 6.98 -27.07 -3.01
C ASN A 185 8.47 -26.75 -2.98
N SER A 186 9.21 -27.30 -2.00
CA SER A 186 10.65 -27.12 -1.89
C SER A 186 11.40 -28.45 -2.00
N TYR A 187 12.36 -28.51 -2.92
CA TYR A 187 13.29 -29.61 -3.10
C TYR A 187 14.70 -29.16 -2.70
N VAL A 188 15.38 -29.97 -1.92
CA VAL A 188 16.75 -29.71 -1.45
C VAL A 188 17.68 -30.77 -2.00
N TYR A 189 18.74 -30.33 -2.67
CA TYR A 189 19.78 -31.17 -3.24
C TYR A 189 21.11 -30.93 -2.52
N TYR A 190 21.79 -31.99 -2.10
CA TYR A 190 23.13 -31.89 -1.50
C TYR A 190 23.96 -33.15 -1.77
N TRP A 191 25.28 -33.01 -1.76
CA TRP A 191 26.19 -34.15 -1.88
C TRP A 191 26.58 -34.65 -0.49
N ASP A 192 26.37 -35.92 -0.22
CA ASP A 192 26.81 -36.52 1.04
C ASP A 192 28.33 -36.82 1.03
N PRO A 193 28.95 -37.17 2.18
CA PRO A 193 30.38 -37.47 2.24
C PRO A 193 30.84 -38.67 1.38
N THR A 194 29.92 -39.49 0.89
CA THR A 194 30.22 -40.61 -0.02
C THR A 194 30.25 -40.17 -1.48
N GLY A 195 29.92 -38.90 -1.76
CA GLY A 195 29.80 -38.36 -3.11
C GLY A 195 28.49 -38.74 -3.78
N GLN A 196 27.48 -39.19 -3.04
CA GLN A 196 26.14 -39.46 -3.57
C GLN A 196 25.27 -38.20 -3.46
N LEU A 197 24.57 -37.85 -4.55
CA LEU A 197 23.58 -36.78 -4.54
C LEU A 197 22.34 -37.25 -3.78
N GLN A 198 21.95 -36.47 -2.77
CA GLN A 198 20.75 -36.67 -1.98
C GLN A 198 19.71 -35.63 -2.41
N GLN A 199 18.44 -36.06 -2.44
CA GLN A 199 17.29 -35.22 -2.71
C GLN A 199 16.28 -35.37 -1.56
N ARG A 200 15.79 -34.26 -1.04
CA ARG A 200 14.70 -34.22 -0.05
C ARG A 200 13.61 -33.27 -0.49
N TRP A 201 12.35 -33.68 -0.31
CA TRP A 201 11.18 -32.81 -0.43
C TRP A 201 10.76 -32.36 0.97
N TYR A 202 10.54 -31.06 1.17
CA TYR A 202 10.40 -30.48 2.51
C TYR A 202 8.96 -30.13 2.93
N SER A 203 8.11 -29.58 2.06
CA SER A 203 6.70 -29.33 2.43
C SER A 203 5.80 -29.00 1.23
N GLU A 204 4.51 -29.14 1.48
CA GLU A 204 3.40 -28.47 0.81
C GLU A 204 2.71 -27.59 1.86
N ASP A 205 2.89 -26.28 1.78
CA ASP A 205 2.24 -25.33 2.68
C ASP A 205 0.98 -24.78 2.02
N TYR A 206 -0.16 -24.95 2.68
CA TYR A 206 -1.44 -24.33 2.33
C TYR A 206 -1.72 -23.19 3.31
N MET A 207 -2.26 -22.05 2.87
CA MET A 207 -3.24 -21.18 3.57
C MET A 207 -3.28 -19.78 2.94
N ASP A 208 -4.48 -19.24 2.71
CA ASP A 208 -5.02 -18.05 3.41
C ASP A 208 -6.51 -17.89 3.06
N SER A 209 -7.40 -18.35 3.96
CA SER A 209 -8.84 -18.11 3.85
C SER A 209 -9.28 -17.12 4.93
N ALA A 210 -9.75 -15.96 4.53
CA ALA A 210 -10.32 -14.89 5.33
C ALA A 210 -11.68 -14.49 4.72
N PRO A 211 -12.67 -14.12 5.55
CA PRO A 211 -13.99 -13.74 5.06
C PRO A 211 -13.91 -12.59 4.04
N MET A 212 -14.46 -12.80 2.85
CA MET A 212 -14.64 -11.76 1.85
C MET A 212 -16.00 -11.09 2.01
N VAL A 213 -16.09 -9.83 1.59
CA VAL A 213 -17.34 -9.06 1.61
C VAL A 213 -17.78 -8.73 0.20
N THR A 214 -19.08 -8.50 0.00
CA THR A 214 -19.58 -8.00 -1.29
C THR A 214 -19.29 -6.51 -1.40
N LEU A 215 -18.47 -6.14 -2.38
CA LEU A 215 -18.13 -4.74 -2.63
C LEU A 215 -19.16 -4.05 -3.51
N GLY A 216 -19.42 -2.78 -3.22
CA GLY A 216 -20.14 -1.86 -4.07
C GLY A 216 -19.30 -1.29 -5.21
N PRO A 217 -19.87 -0.35 -5.98
CA PRO A 217 -19.12 0.38 -7.01
C PRO A 217 -18.03 1.27 -6.40
N ASP A 218 -18.16 1.61 -5.12
CA ASP A 218 -17.23 2.41 -4.36
C ASP A 218 -16.73 1.71 -3.10
N PHE A 219 -15.56 2.14 -2.64
CA PHE A 219 -14.98 1.70 -1.38
C PHE A 219 -14.44 2.92 -0.65
N SER A 220 -14.65 2.98 0.66
CA SER A 220 -14.28 4.12 1.49
C SER A 220 -13.48 3.67 2.70
N GLY A 221 -12.44 4.43 3.02
CA GLY A 221 -11.62 4.26 4.20
C GLY A 221 -11.63 5.52 5.06
N ARG A 222 -11.64 5.35 6.38
CA ARG A 222 -11.45 6.41 7.35
C ARG A 222 -10.40 5.99 8.37
N LEU A 223 -9.47 6.88 8.67
CA LEU A 223 -8.39 6.68 9.62
C LEU A 223 -8.35 7.87 10.57
N SER A 224 -8.48 7.62 11.87
CA SER A 224 -8.44 8.61 12.93
C SER A 224 -7.33 8.27 13.92
N VAL A 225 -6.51 9.26 14.29
CA VAL A 225 -5.36 9.09 15.19
C VAL A 225 -5.40 10.16 16.27
N GLN A 226 -5.11 9.77 17.51
CA GLN A 226 -5.09 10.68 18.66
C GLN A 226 -3.95 10.33 19.61
N GLY A 227 -3.00 11.25 19.79
CA GLY A 227 -2.01 11.16 20.87
C GLY A 227 -2.60 11.57 22.22
N ALA A 228 -1.96 11.17 23.32
CA ALA A 228 -2.42 11.44 24.69
C ALA A 228 -2.68 12.94 25.00
N GLY A 229 -1.99 13.87 24.33
CA GLY A 229 -2.16 15.31 24.51
C GLY A 229 -3.16 15.98 23.56
N ASP A 230 -3.78 15.22 22.64
CA ASP A 230 -4.62 15.77 21.60
C ASP A 230 -6.06 15.98 22.11
N ALA A 231 -6.58 17.20 21.91
CA ALA A 231 -7.96 17.52 22.28
C ALA A 231 -9.00 16.79 21.41
N GLN A 232 -8.67 16.46 20.16
CA GLN A 232 -9.51 15.77 19.18
C GLN A 232 -8.64 14.90 18.26
N PRO A 233 -9.17 13.79 17.70
CA PRO A 233 -8.44 12.96 16.75
C PRO A 233 -8.20 13.67 15.41
N THR A 234 -7.00 13.49 14.87
CA THR A 234 -6.63 13.83 13.49
C THR A 234 -7.21 12.76 12.57
N THR A 235 -7.96 13.13 11.51
CA THR A 235 -8.75 12.15 10.73
C THR A 235 -8.62 12.34 9.23
N ALA A 236 -8.20 11.30 8.51
CA ALA A 236 -8.28 11.21 7.05
C ALA A 236 -9.46 10.33 6.62
N GLN A 237 -10.09 10.68 5.51
CA GLN A 237 -11.13 9.87 4.87
C GLN A 237 -11.00 9.98 3.36
N ALA A 238 -11.17 8.87 2.67
CA ALA A 238 -11.09 8.79 1.22
C ALA A 238 -12.11 7.77 0.68
N THR A 239 -12.57 8.01 -0.54
CA THR A 239 -13.45 7.10 -1.28
C THR A 239 -12.87 6.92 -2.67
N VAL A 240 -12.82 5.69 -3.15
CA VAL A 240 -12.41 5.32 -4.50
C VAL A 240 -13.55 4.67 -5.25
N GLN A 241 -13.60 4.91 -6.56
CA GLN A 241 -14.44 4.15 -7.48
C GLN A 241 -13.62 3.00 -8.05
N PHE A 242 -14.23 1.83 -8.20
CA PHE A 242 -13.56 0.69 -8.79
C PHE A 242 -13.51 0.78 -10.31
N GLU A 243 -12.32 0.59 -10.87
CA GLU A 243 -12.08 0.46 -12.30
C GLU A 243 -11.50 -0.92 -12.62
N PRO A 244 -11.81 -1.52 -13.79
CA PRO A 244 -11.26 -2.80 -14.19
C PRO A 244 -9.73 -2.77 -14.32
N VAL A 245 -9.09 -3.87 -13.94
CA VAL A 245 -7.64 -4.07 -14.05
C VAL A 245 -7.32 -5.46 -14.59
N ASP A 246 -6.28 -5.57 -15.43
CA ASP A 246 -5.69 -6.81 -15.95
C ASP A 246 -4.18 -6.60 -16.09
N LEU A 247 -3.41 -7.08 -15.11
CA LEU A 247 -1.95 -6.90 -15.00
C LEU A 247 -1.26 -8.24 -15.13
N ARG A 248 -0.31 -8.34 -16.05
CA ARG A 248 0.47 -9.55 -16.30
C ARG A 248 1.96 -9.27 -16.23
N PHE A 249 2.67 -10.15 -15.53
CA PHE A 249 4.11 -10.12 -15.37
C PHE A 249 4.65 -11.50 -15.72
N ASP A 250 5.50 -11.57 -16.73
CA ASP A 250 6.14 -12.81 -17.17
C ASP A 250 7.65 -12.57 -17.27
N TYR A 251 8.42 -13.33 -16.50
CA TYR A 251 9.87 -13.33 -16.49
C TYR A 251 10.39 -14.75 -16.33
N VAL A 252 11.35 -15.15 -17.16
CA VAL A 252 11.99 -16.46 -17.10
C VAL A 252 13.49 -16.26 -17.28
N ASP A 253 14.27 -16.59 -16.24
CA ASP A 253 15.71 -16.73 -16.40
C ASP A 253 16.02 -18.06 -17.12
N PRO A 254 16.68 -18.03 -18.30
CA PRO A 254 17.05 -19.25 -19.01
C PRO A 254 17.82 -20.28 -18.18
N ALA A 255 18.54 -19.86 -17.13
CA ALA A 255 19.26 -20.76 -16.23
C ALA A 255 18.36 -21.71 -15.42
N CYS A 256 17.08 -21.36 -15.22
CA CYS A 256 16.11 -22.18 -14.50
C CYS A 256 15.62 -23.41 -15.29
N SER A 257 15.88 -23.47 -16.61
CA SER A 257 15.48 -24.61 -17.46
C SER A 257 16.34 -25.88 -17.32
N THR A 258 17.27 -25.92 -16.35
CA THR A 258 18.17 -27.07 -16.10
C THR A 258 17.61 -28.01 -15.03
N THR A 259 18.04 -29.28 -15.00
CA THR A 259 17.65 -30.22 -13.92
C THR A 259 18.88 -30.99 -13.41
N PRO A 260 19.28 -30.82 -12.13
CA PRO A 260 18.74 -29.83 -11.19
C PRO A 260 18.95 -28.40 -11.71
N ALA A 261 18.06 -27.49 -11.34
CA ALA A 261 18.12 -26.11 -11.78
C ALA A 261 19.35 -25.39 -11.22
N SER A 262 19.83 -24.39 -11.95
CA SER A 262 21.08 -23.69 -11.62
C SER A 262 20.86 -22.67 -10.50
N PRO A 263 21.74 -22.61 -9.47
CA PRO A 263 21.62 -21.60 -8.41
C PRO A 263 21.61 -20.17 -8.92
N GLY A 264 20.79 -19.33 -8.29
CA GLY A 264 20.67 -17.90 -8.59
C GLY A 264 19.70 -17.58 -9.73
N CYS A 265 19.01 -18.57 -10.29
CA CYS A 265 17.99 -18.35 -11.31
C CYS A 265 16.61 -18.03 -10.68
N PHE A 266 15.75 -17.34 -11.44
CA PHE A 266 14.40 -16.96 -11.03
C PHE A 266 13.41 -16.97 -12.21
N GLU A 267 12.20 -17.47 -12.00
CA GLU A 267 11.07 -17.37 -12.91
C GLU A 267 9.85 -16.79 -12.16
N LEU A 268 9.07 -15.93 -12.83
CA LEU A 268 7.86 -15.31 -12.29
C LEU A 268 6.82 -15.19 -13.40
N HIS A 269 5.66 -15.76 -13.15
CA HIS A 269 4.47 -15.61 -13.97
C HIS A 269 3.35 -15.17 -13.03
N ALA A 270 2.91 -13.92 -13.12
CA ALA A 270 1.86 -13.39 -12.27
C ALA A 270 0.79 -12.68 -13.12
N HIS A 271 -0.46 -12.93 -12.79
CA HIS A 271 -1.64 -12.32 -13.38
C HIS A 271 -2.61 -11.91 -12.29
N THR A 272 -2.86 -10.62 -12.20
CA THR A 272 -3.84 -10.01 -11.30
C THR A 272 -4.92 -9.35 -12.15
N ALA A 273 -6.16 -9.82 -12.04
CA ALA A 273 -7.28 -9.26 -12.78
C ALA A 273 -8.51 -9.06 -11.88
N GLY A 274 -9.27 -8.01 -12.13
CA GLY A 274 -10.47 -7.68 -11.34
C GLY A 274 -10.73 -6.19 -11.36
N VAL A 275 -10.85 -5.58 -10.18
CA VAL A 275 -11.04 -4.14 -10.03
C VAL A 275 -10.11 -3.52 -8.99
N MET A 276 -9.72 -2.27 -9.25
CA MET A 276 -8.90 -1.45 -8.35
C MET A 276 -9.48 -0.04 -8.26
N GLY A 277 -9.37 0.58 -7.09
CA GLY A 277 -9.55 2.02 -6.91
C GLY A 277 -8.35 2.61 -6.17
N TYR A 278 -7.89 3.78 -6.59
CA TYR A 278 -6.77 4.49 -5.97
C TYR A 278 -7.03 6.00 -5.92
N VAL A 279 -6.66 6.62 -4.80
CA VAL A 279 -6.55 8.07 -4.68
C VAL A 279 -5.36 8.43 -3.81
N SER A 280 -4.60 9.44 -4.23
CA SER A 280 -3.53 10.04 -3.45
C SER A 280 -3.79 11.52 -3.23
N TYR A 281 -3.37 12.01 -2.06
CA TYR A 281 -3.33 13.42 -1.74
C TYR A 281 -1.95 13.76 -1.20
N GLY A 282 -1.26 14.70 -1.85
CA GLY A 282 0.05 15.20 -1.42
C GLY A 282 1.14 14.13 -1.47
N GLU A 283 1.38 13.49 -2.61
CA GLU A 283 2.21 12.27 -2.76
C GLU A 283 3.58 12.24 -2.04
N TRP A 284 4.15 13.39 -1.68
CA TRP A 284 5.35 13.49 -0.86
C TRP A 284 5.30 14.67 0.12
N PRO A 285 5.84 14.55 1.35
CA PRO A 285 6.07 15.70 2.19
C PRO A 285 7.04 16.68 1.47
N PRO A 286 6.83 18.01 1.62
CA PRO A 286 7.68 18.99 0.96
C PRO A 286 9.14 18.74 1.31
N TYR A 287 9.99 18.66 0.27
CA TYR A 287 11.43 18.53 0.44
C TYR A 287 11.97 19.82 1.08
N THR A 288 12.40 19.74 2.34
CA THR A 288 13.27 20.75 2.94
C THR A 288 14.72 20.30 2.76
N PRO A 289 15.52 20.99 1.92
CA PRO A 289 16.96 20.73 1.78
C PRO A 289 17.74 20.97 3.08
#